data_AF-A0A8J3SJW7-F1
#
_entry.id   AF-A0A8J3SJW7-F1
#
_cell.length_a   1.000
_cell.length_b   1.000
_cell.length_c   1.000
_cell.angle_alpha   90.00
_cell.angle_beta   90.00
_cell.angle_gamma   90.00
#
_symmetry.space_group_name_H-M   'P 1'
#
loop_
_entity.id
_entity.type
_entity.pdbx_description
1 polymer ?
#
loop_
_entity_poly.entity_id
_entity_poly.type
_entity_poly.pdbx_seq_one_letter_code
_entity_poly.pdbx_strand_id
1 'polypeptide(L)'
;MSVTEFTGVTGDGDRGITSKGGLYEFWTDEGARICLHDTGFRRLTYEPGRPPMLELEFLYDPEWTPPGLSKTPVVVFRFEDVRVVEWHEDQEGHDCVRACPDAPPGQVGQFDWDGTDLFTLDTFTVRLLFHARRAAVTVRAK
;
A
#
# COMPACT_ATOMS: atom_id res chain seq x y z
N MET A 1 -3.66 1.87 -23.04
CA MET A 1 -3.66 1.38 -21.66
C MET A 1 -4.03 2.55 -20.78
N SER A 2 -4.96 2.38 -19.84
CA SER A 2 -5.38 3.44 -18.91
C SER A 2 -4.40 3.48 -17.75
N VAL A 3 -3.92 4.67 -17.39
CA VAL A 3 -3.09 4.88 -16.20
C VAL A 3 -4.00 4.85 -14.97
N THR A 4 -3.56 4.23 -13.87
CA THR A 4 -4.27 4.27 -12.59
C THR A 4 -4.47 5.70 -12.12
N GLU A 5 -5.69 6.03 -11.73
CA GLU A 5 -6.02 7.31 -11.13
C GLU A 5 -5.76 7.26 -9.61
N PHE A 6 -4.86 8.14 -9.14
CA PHE A 6 -4.59 8.29 -7.71
C PHE A 6 -5.41 9.44 -7.11
N THR A 7 -6.00 9.21 -5.94
CA THR A 7 -6.69 10.24 -5.14
C THR A 7 -6.17 10.24 -3.70
N GLY A 8 -6.37 11.35 -2.97
CA GLY A 8 -5.79 11.54 -1.62
C GLY A 8 -4.28 11.79 -1.61
N VAL A 9 -3.71 12.03 -2.79
CA VAL A 9 -2.32 12.47 -3.00
C VAL A 9 -2.30 13.80 -3.74
N THR A 10 -1.25 14.58 -3.54
CA THR A 10 -1.10 15.84 -4.27
C THR A 10 -0.97 15.61 -5.77
N GLY A 11 -1.54 16.52 -6.57
CA GLY A 11 -1.36 16.56 -8.03
C GLY A 11 -0.06 17.25 -8.48
N ASP A 12 0.76 17.73 -7.53
CA ASP A 12 2.08 18.30 -7.81
C ASP A 12 3.02 17.20 -8.36
N GLY A 13 3.51 17.38 -9.58
CA GLY A 13 4.33 16.38 -10.28
C GLY A 13 5.66 16.03 -9.59
N ASP A 14 6.16 16.89 -8.71
CA ASP A 14 7.41 16.64 -7.96
C ASP A 14 7.17 16.01 -6.59
N ARG A 15 5.90 15.96 -6.13
CA ARG A 15 5.54 15.54 -4.77
C ARG A 15 4.47 14.47 -4.69
N GLY A 16 3.69 14.26 -5.76
CA GLY A 16 2.67 13.24 -5.86
C GLY A 16 3.23 11.89 -6.28
N ILE A 17 2.34 10.91 -6.42
CA ILE A 17 2.69 9.61 -6.99
C ILE A 17 2.84 9.78 -8.51
N THR A 18 4.05 9.55 -9.02
CA THR A 18 4.35 9.60 -10.45
C THR A 18 5.13 8.37 -10.88
N SER A 19 5.14 8.07 -12.18
CA SER A 19 5.92 6.95 -12.71
C SER A 19 7.43 7.05 -12.47
N LYS A 20 7.94 8.22 -12.06
CA LYS A 20 9.34 8.43 -11.67
C LYS A 20 9.55 8.42 -10.15
N GLY A 21 8.56 8.89 -9.39
CA GLY A 21 8.62 8.98 -7.92
C GLY A 21 8.19 7.68 -7.22
N GLY A 22 7.38 6.85 -7.87
CA GLY A 22 6.89 5.60 -7.31
C GLY A 22 5.92 5.80 -6.15
N LEU A 23 5.81 4.76 -5.31
CA LEU A 23 4.84 4.69 -4.19
C LEU A 23 5.48 4.96 -2.82
N TYR A 24 6.81 5.07 -2.74
CA TYR A 24 7.52 5.07 -1.45
C TYR A 24 7.53 6.42 -0.76
N GLU A 25 7.67 7.51 -1.51
CA GLU A 25 7.71 8.86 -0.97
C GLU A 25 6.81 9.78 -1.77
N PHE A 26 5.79 10.32 -1.11
CA PHE A 26 4.84 11.24 -1.72
C PHE A 26 4.17 12.12 -0.67
N TRP A 27 3.44 13.13 -1.12
CA TRP A 27 2.65 14.01 -0.27
C TRP A 27 1.15 13.74 -0.48
N THR A 28 0.40 13.74 0.61
CA THR A 28 -1.06 13.78 0.55
C THR A 28 -1.54 15.15 0.06
N ASP A 29 -2.80 15.22 -0.38
CA ASP A 29 -3.47 16.49 -0.67
C ASP A 29 -3.61 17.40 0.56
N GLU A 30 -3.68 16.81 1.76
CA GLU A 30 -3.63 17.50 3.06
C GLU A 30 -2.23 18.00 3.45
N GLY A 31 -1.20 17.72 2.64
CA GLY A 31 0.16 18.18 2.89
C GLY A 31 0.94 17.34 3.90
N ALA A 32 0.54 16.11 4.17
CA ALA A 32 1.35 15.17 4.94
C ALA A 32 2.36 14.48 4.03
N ARG A 33 3.64 14.46 4.43
CA ARG A 33 4.66 13.67 3.74
C ARG A 33 4.57 12.22 4.20
N ILE A 34 4.40 11.30 3.26
CA ILE A 34 4.42 9.87 3.47
C ILE A 34 5.77 9.31 3.02
N CYS A 35 6.31 8.43 3.85
CA CYS A 35 7.52 7.67 3.62
C CYS A 35 7.20 6.22 3.99
N LEU A 36 6.82 5.40 3.01
CA LEU A 36 6.44 4.01 3.27
C LEU A 36 7.61 3.16 3.80
N HIS A 37 8.86 3.57 3.58
CA HIS A 37 10.02 2.94 4.19
C HIS A 37 10.00 2.97 5.73
N ASP A 38 9.31 3.95 6.32
CA ASP A 38 9.17 4.11 7.76
C ASP A 38 7.93 3.37 8.32
N THR A 39 7.29 2.54 7.49
CA THR A 39 6.06 1.82 7.81
C THR A 39 6.21 0.31 7.71
N GLY A 40 5.50 -0.42 8.57
CA GLY A 40 5.33 -1.87 8.46
C GLY A 40 4.02 -2.20 7.73
N PHE A 41 4.05 -3.18 6.82
CA PHE A 41 2.82 -3.71 6.24
C PHE A 41 2.03 -4.45 7.33
N ARG A 42 0.78 -4.06 7.52
CA ARG A 42 -0.04 -4.52 8.64
C ARG A 42 -1.14 -5.46 8.20
N ARG A 43 -1.81 -5.15 7.09
CA ARG A 43 -3.01 -5.86 6.68
C ARG A 43 -3.22 -5.80 5.19
N LEU A 44 -3.65 -6.93 4.64
CA LEU A 44 -4.22 -7.07 3.31
C LEU A 44 -5.69 -7.46 3.47
N THR A 45 -6.59 -6.76 2.79
CA THR A 45 -8.00 -7.18 2.66
C THR A 45 -8.38 -7.19 1.20
N TYR A 46 -8.87 -8.33 0.70
CA TYR A 46 -9.38 -8.46 -0.66
C TYR A 46 -10.86 -8.83 -0.63
N GLU A 47 -11.68 -8.04 -1.32
CA GLU A 47 -13.11 -8.25 -1.45
C GLU A 47 -13.44 -8.51 -2.93
N PRO A 48 -13.82 -9.74 -3.33
CA PRO A 48 -14.07 -10.11 -4.72
C PRO A 48 -15.42 -9.58 -5.27
N GLY A 49 -15.93 -8.46 -4.73
CA GLY A 49 -17.22 -7.86 -5.07
C GLY A 49 -17.34 -7.35 -6.51
N ARG A 50 -18.30 -6.46 -6.75
CA ARG A 50 -18.49 -5.77 -8.05
C ARG A 50 -18.60 -4.25 -7.82
N PRO A 51 -17.49 -3.49 -7.90
CA PRO A 51 -16.17 -3.92 -8.35
C PRO A 51 -15.34 -4.65 -7.28
N PRO A 52 -14.36 -5.50 -7.66
CA PRO A 52 -13.40 -6.08 -6.72
C PRO A 52 -12.52 -5.00 -6.09
N MET A 53 -12.18 -5.20 -4.82
CA MET A 53 -11.44 -4.22 -4.02
C MET A 53 -10.27 -4.86 -3.28
N LEU A 54 -9.17 -4.13 -3.20
CA LEU A 54 -8.00 -4.50 -2.41
C LEU A 54 -7.62 -3.33 -1.51
N GLU A 55 -7.45 -3.60 -0.23
CA GLU A 55 -7.00 -2.62 0.76
C GLU A 55 -5.70 -3.09 1.41
N LEU A 56 -4.71 -2.20 1.40
CA LEU A 56 -3.39 -2.40 1.99
C LEU A 56 -3.19 -1.38 3.11
N GLU A 57 -2.94 -1.85 4.34
CA GLU A 57 -2.68 -0.99 5.48
C GLU A 57 -1.20 -1.03 5.88
N PHE A 58 -0.61 0.14 6.05
CA PHE A 58 0.77 0.34 6.50
C PHE A 58 0.77 1.18 7.78
N LEU A 59 1.42 0.68 8.83
CA LEU A 59 1.50 1.35 10.13
C LEU A 59 2.89 1.94 10.32
N TYR A 60 2.98 3.23 10.64
CA TYR A 60 4.25 3.84 11.01
C TYR A 60 4.84 3.22 12.27
N ASP A 61 6.16 3.14 12.35
CA ASP A 61 6.81 2.97 13.64
C ASP A 61 6.57 4.23 14.51
N PRO A 62 6.23 4.09 15.80
CA PRO A 62 6.18 5.22 16.72
C PRO A 62 7.43 6.11 16.70
N GLU A 63 8.63 5.54 16.54
CA GLU A 63 9.90 6.28 16.51
C GLU A 63 10.06 7.14 15.25
N TRP A 64 9.42 6.73 14.15
CA TRP A 64 9.45 7.41 12.85
C TRP A 64 8.15 8.19 12.57
N THR A 65 7.27 8.34 13.55
CA THR A 65 6.02 9.09 13.40
C THR A 65 6.33 10.56 13.08
N PRO A 66 5.79 11.12 11.98
CA PRO A 66 6.07 12.51 11.62
C PRO A 66 5.74 13.49 12.76
N PRO A 67 6.63 14.46 13.05
CA PRO A 67 6.40 15.43 14.11
C PRO A 67 5.17 16.29 13.78
N GLY A 68 4.17 16.27 14.67
CA GLY A 68 2.90 17.00 14.51
C GLY A 68 1.66 16.11 14.55
N LEU A 69 1.81 14.79 14.47
CA LEU A 69 0.70 13.84 14.64
C LEU A 69 0.64 13.34 16.09
N SER A 70 -0.51 13.50 16.75
CA SER A 70 -0.72 13.09 18.15
C SER A 70 -0.83 11.57 18.35
N LYS A 71 -0.91 10.83 17.24
CA LYS A 71 -1.08 9.38 17.16
C LYS A 71 -0.28 8.84 15.98
N THR A 72 0.17 7.59 16.09
CA THR A 72 0.87 6.90 15.01
C THR A 72 -0.04 6.79 13.77
N PRO A 73 0.39 7.33 12.62
CA PRO A 73 -0.41 7.28 11.40
C PRO A 73 -0.47 5.87 10.81
N VAL A 74 -1.63 5.56 10.24
CA VAL A 74 -1.87 4.40 9.38
C VAL A 74 -2.13 4.91 7.98
N VAL A 75 -1.29 4.51 7.03
CA VAL A 75 -1.47 4.78 5.60
C VAL A 75 -2.26 3.64 5.00
N VAL A 76 -3.35 3.96 4.31
CA VAL A 76 -4.21 2.96 3.67
C VAL A 76 -4.25 3.24 2.18
N PHE A 77 -3.88 2.24 1.39
CA PHE A 77 -4.12 2.22 -0.05
C PHE A 77 -5.35 1.38 -0.33
N ARG A 78 -6.35 2.00 -0.96
CA ARG A 78 -7.58 1.32 -1.39
C ARG A 78 -7.63 1.31 -2.91
N PHE A 79 -7.55 0.12 -3.48
CA PHE A 79 -7.61 -0.12 -4.91
C PHE A 79 -9.00 -0.61 -5.32
N GLU A 80 -9.50 -0.07 -6.44
CA GLU A 80 -10.78 -0.43 -7.03
C GLU A 80 -10.60 -1.01 -8.44
N ASP A 81 -11.59 -1.80 -8.87
CA ASP A 81 -11.56 -2.56 -10.13
C ASP A 81 -10.33 -3.48 -10.23
N VAL A 82 -10.00 -4.13 -9.11
CA VAL A 82 -8.77 -4.92 -8.99
C VAL A 82 -8.86 -6.20 -9.80
N ARG A 83 -7.80 -6.48 -10.57
CA ARG A 83 -7.57 -7.77 -11.22
C ARG A 83 -6.26 -8.36 -10.73
N VAL A 84 -6.36 -9.35 -9.85
CA VAL A 84 -5.19 -10.11 -9.40
C VAL A 84 -4.62 -10.93 -10.56
N VAL A 85 -3.31 -10.81 -10.76
CA VAL A 85 -2.52 -11.59 -11.74
C VAL A 85 -1.83 -12.75 -11.04
N GLU A 86 -1.21 -12.46 -9.90
CA GLU A 86 -0.43 -13.41 -9.10
C GLU A 86 -0.72 -13.15 -7.63
N TRP A 87 -0.96 -14.22 -6.87
CA TRP A 87 -1.09 -14.17 -5.41
C TRP A 87 -0.44 -15.43 -4.86
N HIS A 88 0.70 -15.25 -4.20
CA HIS A 88 1.37 -16.29 -3.44
C HIS A 88 1.45 -15.85 -1.98
N GLU A 89 0.86 -16.65 -1.11
CA GLU A 89 1.12 -16.59 0.32
C GLU A 89 2.21 -17.63 0.60
N ASP A 90 3.15 -17.28 1.48
CA ASP A 90 4.19 -18.16 1.99
C ASP A 90 5.24 -18.60 0.94
N GLN A 91 6.33 -17.82 0.82
CA GLN A 91 7.49 -18.18 0.00
C GLN A 91 8.38 -19.28 0.62
N GLU A 92 8.18 -19.66 1.90
CA GLU A 92 9.07 -20.58 2.64
C GLU A 92 8.43 -21.89 3.15
N GLY A 93 7.11 -22.10 3.00
CA GLY A 93 6.41 -23.26 3.56
C GLY A 93 6.02 -23.09 5.04
N HIS A 94 6.03 -21.87 5.58
CA HIS A 94 5.62 -21.56 6.93
C HIS A 94 4.10 -21.26 7.00
N ASP A 95 3.38 -22.09 7.78
CA ASP A 95 1.95 -22.01 8.13
C ASP A 95 1.51 -20.69 8.83
N CYS A 96 2.36 -19.66 8.86
CA CYS A 96 2.22 -18.46 9.68
C CYS A 96 1.04 -17.57 9.29
N VAL A 97 0.60 -17.56 8.02
CA VAL A 97 -0.59 -16.80 7.59
C VAL A 97 -1.88 -17.40 8.17
N ARG A 98 -1.92 -18.72 8.40
CA ARG A 98 -3.05 -19.40 9.05
C ARG A 98 -2.91 -19.47 10.58
N ALA A 99 -1.69 -19.52 11.10
CA ALA A 99 -1.42 -19.70 12.52
C ALA A 99 -1.47 -18.40 13.34
N CYS A 100 -1.31 -17.22 12.70
CA CYS A 100 -1.34 -15.94 13.39
C CYS A 100 -1.85 -14.81 12.47
N PRO A 101 -3.17 -14.61 12.35
CA PRO A 101 -3.74 -13.51 11.56
C PRO A 101 -3.32 -12.11 12.05
N ASP A 102 -2.76 -12.02 13.26
CA ASP A 102 -2.23 -10.79 13.87
C ASP A 102 -0.71 -10.60 13.71
N ALA A 103 0.01 -11.62 13.23
CA ALA A 103 1.43 -11.45 12.92
C ALA A 103 1.55 -10.46 11.76
N PRO A 104 2.34 -9.38 11.90
CA PRO A 104 2.52 -8.46 10.81
C PRO A 104 3.05 -9.26 9.60
N PRO A 105 2.48 -9.11 8.40
CA PRO A 105 2.91 -9.78 7.15
C PRO A 105 4.36 -9.47 6.69
N GLY A 106 5.20 -9.04 7.62
CA GLY A 106 6.60 -8.71 7.46
C GLY A 106 6.83 -7.26 7.06
N GLN A 107 8.11 -6.91 7.02
CA GLN A 107 8.59 -5.70 6.37
C GLN A 107 8.28 -5.79 4.86
N VAL A 108 7.92 -4.67 4.26
CA VAL A 108 7.79 -4.57 2.80
C VAL A 108 9.19 -4.72 2.19
N GLY A 109 9.39 -5.75 1.38
CA GLY A 109 10.60 -5.88 0.57
C GLY A 109 10.51 -5.01 -0.68
N GLN A 110 9.35 -5.01 -1.33
CA GLN A 110 9.06 -4.20 -2.51
C GLN A 110 7.58 -3.81 -2.56
N PHE A 111 7.29 -2.55 -2.91
CA PHE A 111 5.97 -2.11 -3.32
C PHE A 111 6.11 -1.12 -4.48
N ASP A 112 5.77 -1.59 -5.68
CA ASP A 112 6.10 -0.91 -6.93
C ASP A 112 4.86 -0.75 -7.83
N TRP A 113 4.94 0.25 -8.70
CA TRP A 113 3.94 0.57 -9.71
C TRP A 113 4.64 0.89 -11.03
N ASP A 114 4.22 0.25 -12.11
CA ASP A 114 4.89 0.38 -13.41
C ASP A 114 4.65 1.72 -14.13
N GLY A 115 3.93 2.64 -13.49
CA GLY A 115 3.52 3.92 -14.06
C GLY A 115 2.28 3.84 -14.96
N THR A 116 1.67 2.66 -15.07
CA THR A 116 0.41 2.43 -15.79
C THR A 116 -0.65 1.89 -14.86
N ASP A 117 -0.93 0.58 -14.86
CA ASP A 117 -1.96 -0.04 -14.02
C ASP A 117 -1.48 -1.25 -13.22
N LEU A 118 -0.22 -1.65 -13.34
CA LEU A 118 0.33 -2.85 -12.70
C LEU A 118 1.07 -2.51 -11.40
N PHE A 119 0.70 -3.23 -10.34
CA PHE A 119 1.26 -3.09 -9.01
C PHE A 119 1.89 -4.40 -8.55
N THR A 120 3.06 -4.30 -7.94
CA THR A 120 3.76 -5.43 -7.32
C THR A 120 3.97 -5.15 -5.84
N LEU A 121 3.46 -6.01 -4.97
CA LEU A 121 3.75 -6.02 -3.54
C LEU A 121 4.47 -7.32 -3.19
N ASP A 122 5.72 -7.21 -2.77
CA ASP A 122 6.48 -8.30 -2.17
C ASP A 122 6.75 -7.94 -0.70
N THR A 123 6.23 -8.76 0.19
CA THR A 123 6.55 -8.78 1.62
C THR A 123 7.19 -10.11 1.96
N PHE A 124 7.65 -10.26 3.20
CA PHE A 124 8.20 -11.54 3.66
C PHE A 124 7.23 -12.72 3.49
N THR A 125 5.91 -12.49 3.63
CA THR A 125 4.91 -13.57 3.60
C THR A 125 3.98 -13.54 2.40
N VAL A 126 3.99 -12.48 1.58
CA VAL A 126 3.04 -12.29 0.48
C VAL A 126 3.77 -11.74 -0.75
N ARG A 127 3.50 -12.35 -1.90
CA ARG A 127 3.77 -11.80 -3.22
C ARG A 127 2.45 -11.60 -3.94
N LEU A 128 2.17 -10.37 -4.31
CA LEU A 128 0.94 -9.98 -4.99
C LEU A 128 1.27 -9.13 -6.23
N LEU A 129 0.79 -9.58 -7.38
CA LEU A 129 0.82 -8.82 -8.63
C LEU A 129 -0.62 -8.57 -9.06
N PHE A 130 -1.00 -7.32 -9.29
CA PHE A 130 -2.37 -6.97 -9.62
C PHE A 130 -2.47 -5.73 -10.48
N HIS A 131 -3.55 -5.64 -11.26
CA HIS A 131 -3.95 -4.41 -11.92
C HIS A 131 -5.00 -3.66 -11.10
N ALA A 132 -4.96 -2.33 -11.12
CA ALA A 132 -6.02 -1.49 -10.55
C ALA A 132 -6.28 -0.24 -11.39
N ARG A 133 -7.53 0.20 -11.48
CA ARG A 133 -7.88 1.42 -12.23
C ARG A 133 -7.85 2.67 -11.38
N ARG A 134 -8.14 2.53 -10.09
CA ARG A 134 -8.15 3.62 -9.12
C ARG A 134 -7.43 3.19 -7.86
N ALA A 135 -6.71 4.13 -7.26
CA ALA A 135 -6.06 3.99 -5.98
C ALA A 135 -6.36 5.23 -5.14
N ALA A 136 -7.02 5.05 -4.01
CA ALA A 136 -7.19 6.10 -3.01
C ALA A 136 -6.19 5.90 -1.88
N VAL A 137 -5.46 6.96 -1.53
CA VAL A 137 -4.57 6.97 -0.37
C VAL A 137 -5.21 7.77 0.74
N THR A 138 -5.27 7.20 1.94
CA THR A 138 -5.76 7.92 3.13
C THR A 138 -4.79 7.74 4.29
N VAL A 139 -4.73 8.75 5.15
CA VAL A 139 -3.95 8.70 6.39
C VAL A 139 -4.93 8.84 7.53
N ARG A 140 -4.96 7.84 8.41
CA ARG A 140 -5.82 7.86 9.60
C ARG A 140 -4.99 7.71 10.86
N ALA A 141 -5.48 8.30 11.93
CA ALA A 141 -4.93 8.08 13.25
C ALA A 141 -5.34 6.69 13.76
N LYS A 142 -4.41 5.99 14.43
CA LYS A 142 -4.72 4.73 15.13
C LYS A 142 -5.75 4.88 16.24
#